data_AF-A0A7S2HW49-F1
#
_entry.id   AF-A0A7S2HW49-F1
#
_cell.length_a   1.000
_cell.length_b   1.000
_cell.length_c   1.000
_cell.angle_alpha   90.00
_cell.angle_beta   90.00
_cell.angle_gamma   90.00
#
_symmetry.space_group_name_H-M   'P 1'
#
loop_
_entity.id
_entity.type
_entity.pdbx_description
1 polymer ?
#
loop_
_entity_poly.entity_id
_entity_poly.type
_entity_poly.pdbx_seq_one_letter_code
_entity_poly.pdbx_strand_id
1 'polypeptide(L)'
;VEALLRSPPAPRAADARVHACITCASISCPSLRPQAYRAELVDGQMTDQMQALLRNPQKGFALDQGTGVATLSKVFDWYRADFARTSGSVAGFVAPYLPSGQRSYVESRGQLLGLNFFPWNRNL
;
A
#
# COMPACT_ATOMS: atom_id res chain seq x y z
N VAL A 1 -37.00 1.01 -5.04
CA VAL A 1 -35.63 1.11 -5.59
C VAL A 1 -34.73 2.05 -4.78
N GLU A 2 -35.25 3.12 -4.17
CA GLU A 2 -34.48 4.05 -3.32
C GLU A 2 -33.92 3.44 -2.02
N ALA A 3 -34.59 2.45 -1.43
CA ALA A 3 -34.19 1.87 -0.15
C ALA A 3 -32.90 1.02 -0.24
N LEU A 4 -32.58 0.45 -1.41
CA LEU A 4 -31.40 -0.40 -1.58
C LEU A 4 -30.08 0.40 -1.67
N LEU A 5 -30.17 1.69 -2.01
CA LEU A 5 -29.00 2.59 -2.11
C LEU A 5 -28.65 3.28 -0.78
N ARG A 6 -29.57 3.28 0.21
CA ARG A 6 -29.39 3.95 1.51
C ARG A 6 -29.06 2.99 2.66
N SER A 7 -29.21 1.68 2.47
CA SER A 7 -28.74 0.70 3.44
C SER A 7 -27.22 0.68 3.41
N PRO A 8 -26.51 0.95 4.52
CA PRO A 8 -25.07 0.78 4.54
C PRO A 8 -24.78 -0.67 4.17
N PRO A 9 -23.91 -0.93 3.18
CA PRO A 9 -23.53 -2.31 2.90
C PRO A 9 -23.00 -2.93 4.19
N ALA A 10 -23.29 -4.21 4.41
CA ALA A 10 -22.72 -4.97 5.52
C ALA A 10 -21.22 -4.65 5.62
N PRO A 11 -20.64 -4.50 6.83
CA PRO A 11 -19.26 -4.08 7.01
C PRO A 11 -18.36 -5.08 6.30
N ARG A 12 -17.97 -4.78 5.07
CA ARG A 12 -16.95 -5.53 4.35
C ARG A 12 -15.66 -5.19 5.08
N ALA A 13 -14.87 -6.21 5.39
CA ALA A 13 -13.50 -5.98 5.84
C ALA A 13 -12.86 -5.01 4.83
N ALA A 14 -12.52 -3.80 5.29
CA ALA A 14 -11.96 -2.78 4.40
C ALA A 14 -10.66 -3.34 3.84
N ASP A 15 -10.63 -3.55 2.53
CA ASP A 15 -9.46 -4.03 1.82
C ASP A 15 -8.37 -2.96 1.90
N ALA A 16 -7.25 -3.30 2.55
CA ALA A 16 -6.17 -2.36 2.77
C ALA A 16 -5.53 -1.86 1.45
N ARG A 17 -5.72 -2.57 0.32
CA ARG A 17 -5.28 -2.14 -1.01
C ARG A 17 -5.97 -0.86 -1.48
N VAL A 18 -7.14 -0.52 -0.94
CA VAL A 18 -7.87 0.72 -1.26
C VAL A 18 -7.03 1.97 -0.97
N HIS A 19 -6.19 1.92 0.06
CA HIS A 19 -5.27 3.03 0.41
C HIS A 19 -4.21 3.30 -0.66
N ALA A 20 -3.90 2.32 -1.52
CA ALA A 20 -3.05 2.49 -2.70
C ALA A 20 -3.83 2.94 -3.95
N CYS A 21 -5.17 2.89 -3.90
CA CYS A 21 -6.06 3.15 -5.03
C CYS A 21 -6.66 4.55 -5.02
N ILE A 22 -6.80 5.15 -3.83
CA ILE A 22 -7.29 6.52 -3.66
C ILE A 22 -6.08 7.46 -3.63
N THR A 23 -5.97 8.31 -4.65
CA THR A 23 -4.89 9.30 -4.75
C THR A 23 -5.38 10.66 -4.31
N CYS A 24 -4.57 11.29 -3.47
CA CYS A 24 -4.75 12.63 -2.91
C CYS A 24 -4.13 13.75 -3.76
N ALA A 25 -3.64 13.44 -4.97
CA ALA A 25 -2.93 14.37 -5.86
C ALA A 25 -1.66 15.04 -5.27
N SER A 26 -1.03 14.47 -4.23
CA SER A 26 0.32 14.85 -3.79
C SER A 26 1.40 13.99 -4.48
N ILE A 27 2.62 14.53 -4.60
CA ILE A 27 3.81 13.87 -5.18
C ILE A 27 4.09 12.50 -4.53
N SER A 28 3.80 12.41 -3.23
CA SER A 28 3.97 11.18 -2.45
C SER A 28 2.79 10.18 -2.56
N CYS A 29 1.66 10.58 -3.16
CA CYS A 29 0.50 9.71 -3.32
C CYS A 29 0.76 8.63 -4.39
N PRO A 30 0.03 7.49 -4.34
CA PRO A 30 0.07 6.50 -5.41
C PRO A 30 -0.22 7.13 -6.78
N SER A 31 0.46 6.66 -7.82
CA SER A 31 0.19 7.15 -9.18
C SER A 31 -1.27 6.84 -9.53
N LEU A 32 -1.98 7.83 -10.09
CA LEU A 32 -3.36 7.64 -10.53
C LEU A 32 -3.38 6.61 -11.67
N ARG A 33 -4.24 5.60 -11.55
CA ARG A 33 -4.47 4.64 -12.62
C ARG A 33 -5.10 5.37 -13.81
N PRO A 34 -4.65 5.15 -15.05
CA PRO A 34 -5.26 5.77 -16.23
C PRO A 34 -6.63 5.20 -16.60
N GLN A 35 -7.06 4.10 -15.97
CA GLN A 35 -8.38 3.50 -16.19
C GLN A 35 -9.23 3.53 -14.92
N ALA A 36 -10.54 3.71 -15.09
CA ALA A 36 -11.51 3.56 -14.02
C ALA A 36 -11.53 2.11 -13.48
N TYR A 37 -11.87 1.98 -12.19
CA TYR A 37 -12.10 0.66 -11.60
C TYR A 37 -13.41 0.07 -12.12
N ARG A 38 -13.37 -1.21 -12.48
CA ARG A 38 -14.53 -1.96 -12.94
C ARG A 38 -14.80 -3.09 -11.95
N ALA A 39 -16.06 -3.31 -11.60
CA ALA A 39 -16.43 -4.30 -10.58
C ALA A 39 -15.86 -5.69 -10.89
N GLU A 40 -15.80 -6.08 -12.17
CA GLU A 40 -15.31 -7.37 -12.61
C GLU A 40 -13.78 -7.49 -12.58
N LEU A 41 -13.06 -6.36 -12.53
CA LEU A 41 -11.60 -6.29 -12.62
C LEU A 41 -10.95 -5.72 -11.35
N VAL A 42 -11.75 -5.29 -10.39
CA VAL A 42 -11.32 -4.45 -9.26
C VAL A 42 -10.20 -5.10 -8.45
N ASP A 43 -10.27 -6.41 -8.21
CA ASP A 43 -9.23 -7.15 -7.47
C ASP A 43 -7.88 -7.13 -8.18
N GLY A 44 -7.87 -7.35 -9.49
CA GLY A 44 -6.66 -7.28 -10.31
C GLY A 44 -6.13 -5.85 -10.38
N GLN A 45 -7.02 -4.87 -10.56
CA GLN A 45 -6.65 -3.45 -10.63
C GLN A 45 -6.06 -2.94 -9.31
N MET A 46 -6.61 -3.34 -8.17
CA MET A 46 -6.09 -2.99 -6.85
C MET A 46 -4.72 -3.64 -6.59
N THR A 47 -4.56 -4.90 -6.99
CA THR A 47 -3.29 -5.62 -6.88
C THR A 47 -2.19 -4.95 -7.70
N ASP A 48 -2.48 -4.63 -8.96
CA ASP A 48 -1.56 -3.97 -9.88
C ASP A 48 -1.17 -2.57 -9.38
N GLN A 49 -2.12 -1.79 -8.85
CA GLN A 49 -1.82 -0.49 -8.24
C GLN A 49 -0.91 -0.59 -7.02
N MET A 50 -1.13 -1.60 -6.19
CA MET A 50 -0.28 -1.86 -5.02
C MET A 50 1.16 -2.19 -5.44
N GLN A 51 1.32 -3.06 -6.44
CA GLN A 51 2.62 -3.39 -7.01
C GLN A 51 3.29 -2.17 -7.66
N ALA A 52 2.53 -1.34 -8.38
CA ALA A 52 3.04 -0.14 -9.02
C ALA A 52 3.52 0.90 -7.99
N LEU A 53 2.79 1.06 -6.87
CA LEU A 53 3.22 1.91 -5.75
C LEU A 53 4.57 1.41 -5.22
N LEU A 54 4.64 0.15 -4.79
CA LEU A 54 5.83 -0.42 -4.15
C LEU A 54 7.05 -0.52 -5.08
N ARG A 55 6.84 -0.67 -6.39
CA ARG A 55 7.92 -0.64 -7.38
C ARG A 55 8.59 0.73 -7.47
N ASN A 56 7.94 1.79 -7.03
CA ASN A 56 8.51 3.13 -7.08
C ASN A 56 9.42 3.38 -5.86
N PRO A 57 10.75 3.49 -6.04
CA PRO A 57 11.69 3.67 -4.95
C PRO A 57 11.67 5.07 -4.34
N GLN A 58 10.99 6.04 -4.97
CA GLN A 58 10.93 7.42 -4.45
C GLN A 58 9.74 7.67 -3.52
N LYS A 59 8.71 6.82 -3.57
CA LYS A 59 7.46 7.03 -2.80
C LYS A 59 6.81 5.77 -2.25
N GLY A 60 7.16 4.60 -2.75
CA GLY A 60 6.53 3.33 -2.39
C GLY A 60 7.34 2.50 -1.43
N PHE A 61 8.48 1.99 -1.91
CA PHE A 61 9.40 1.17 -1.13
C PHE A 61 10.85 1.38 -1.59
N ALA A 62 11.70 1.75 -0.65
CA ALA A 62 13.15 1.72 -0.82
C ALA A 62 13.77 0.88 0.29
N LEU A 63 14.79 0.10 -0.04
CA LEU A 63 15.53 -0.69 0.92
C LEU A 63 17.00 -0.29 0.85
N ASP A 64 17.53 0.18 1.98
CA ASP A 64 18.97 0.32 2.17
C ASP A 64 19.51 -0.98 2.80
N GLN A 65 20.21 -1.77 1.98
CA GLN A 65 20.79 -3.04 2.42
C GLN A 65 22.00 -2.87 3.36
N GLY A 66 22.68 -1.72 3.30
CA GLY A 66 23.85 -1.41 4.11
C GLY A 66 23.47 -1.06 5.56
N THR A 67 22.37 -0.34 5.74
CA THR A 67 21.82 0.00 7.07
C THR A 67 20.73 -0.95 7.53
N GLY A 68 20.13 -1.72 6.62
CA GLY A 68 19.00 -2.62 6.91
C GLY A 68 17.69 -1.87 7.20
N VAL A 69 17.54 -0.66 6.66
CA VAL A 69 16.38 0.21 6.85
C VAL A 69 15.51 0.18 5.59
N ALA A 70 14.22 -0.16 5.75
CA ALA A 70 13.23 -0.03 4.69
C ALA A 70 12.46 1.28 4.85
N THR A 71 12.40 2.05 3.77
CA THR A 71 11.58 3.27 3.69
C THR A 71 10.31 2.99 2.90
N LEU A 72 9.16 3.20 3.52
CA LEU A 72 7.84 2.97 2.93
C LEU A 72 7.10 4.29 2.68
N SER A 73 6.05 4.24 1.86
CA SER A 73 5.10 5.37 1.78
C SER A 73 4.48 5.68 3.15
N LYS A 74 4.25 6.97 3.45
CA LYS A 74 3.54 7.39 4.68
C LYS A 74 2.12 6.83 4.81
N VAL A 75 1.51 6.39 3.70
CA VAL A 75 0.22 5.67 3.71
C VAL A 75 0.29 4.45 4.64
N PHE A 76 1.42 3.76 4.69
CA PHE A 76 1.64 2.60 5.55
C PHE A 76 1.77 2.93 7.03
N ASP A 77 2.14 4.17 7.35
CA ASP A 77 2.19 4.66 8.73
C ASP A 77 0.78 5.05 9.20
N TRP A 78 0.09 5.88 8.41
CA TRP A 78 -1.24 6.38 8.74
C TRP A 78 -2.29 5.28 8.88
N TYR A 79 -2.24 4.28 7.99
CA TYR A 79 -3.19 3.17 7.98
C TYR A 79 -2.56 1.86 8.45
N ARG A 80 -1.51 1.94 9.28
CA ARG A 80 -0.81 0.78 9.86
C ARG A 80 -1.78 -0.26 10.42
N ALA A 81 -2.82 0.18 11.12
CA ALA A 81 -3.81 -0.70 11.74
C ALA A 81 -4.57 -1.57 10.70
N ASP A 82 -4.87 -1.03 9.52
CA ASP A 82 -5.57 -1.78 8.46
C ASP A 82 -4.66 -2.83 7.82
N PHE A 83 -3.39 -2.50 7.60
CA PHE A 83 -2.41 -3.44 7.08
C PHE A 83 -2.09 -4.55 8.09
N ALA A 84 -1.96 -4.19 9.37
CA ALA A 84 -1.74 -5.16 10.44
C ALA A 84 -2.95 -6.08 10.65
N ARG A 85 -4.19 -5.57 10.51
CA ARG A 85 -5.40 -6.39 10.56
C ARG A 85 -5.47 -7.40 9.40
N THR A 86 -4.88 -7.07 8.25
CA THR A 86 -4.93 -7.92 7.04
C THR A 86 -3.83 -8.98 7.03
N SER A 87 -2.61 -8.67 7.47
CA SER A 87 -1.44 -9.57 7.34
C SER A 87 -0.56 -9.65 8.60
N GLY A 88 -1.07 -9.23 9.76
CA GLY A 88 -0.36 -9.22 11.04
C GLY A 88 0.67 -8.10 11.19
N SER A 89 1.24 -7.59 10.09
CA SER A 89 2.16 -6.45 10.09
C SER A 89 2.20 -5.74 8.73
N VAL A 90 2.68 -4.50 8.71
CA VAL A 90 2.92 -3.75 7.46
C VAL A 90 3.94 -4.47 6.58
N ALA A 91 5.05 -4.95 7.16
CA ALA A 91 6.06 -5.69 6.42
C ALA A 91 5.50 -6.98 5.82
N GLY A 92 4.69 -7.72 6.59
CA GLY A 92 3.99 -8.91 6.12
C GLY A 92 2.97 -8.63 5.01
N PHE A 93 2.31 -7.47 5.05
CA PHE A 93 1.42 -7.05 3.97
C PHE A 93 2.17 -6.68 2.69
N VAL A 94 3.34 -6.04 2.82
CA VAL A 94 4.12 -5.54 1.67
C VAL A 94 4.93 -6.64 1.00
N ALA A 95 5.46 -7.61 1.76
CA ALA A 95 6.37 -8.65 1.25
C ALA A 95 5.87 -9.41 0.00
N PRO A 96 4.59 -9.81 -0.13
CA PRO A 96 4.08 -10.49 -1.32
C PRO A 96 4.13 -9.65 -2.60
N TYR A 97 4.15 -8.34 -2.48
CA TYR A 97 4.15 -7.40 -3.60
C TYR A 97 5.56 -6.92 -3.99
N LEU A 98 6.59 -7.28 -3.21
CA LEU A 98 7.98 -6.90 -3.49
C LEU A 98 8.63 -7.84 -4.53
N PRO A 99 9.57 -7.33 -5.34
CA PRO A 99 10.43 -8.17 -6.18
C PRO A 99 11.18 -9.22 -5.34
N SER A 100 11.45 -10.40 -5.92
CA SER A 100 12.05 -11.55 -5.22
C SER A 100 13.30 -11.21 -4.41
N GLY A 101 14.20 -10.36 -4.93
CA GLY A 101 15.42 -9.95 -4.22
C GLY A 101 15.18 -9.10 -2.97
N GLN A 102 14.14 -8.26 -2.97
CA GLN A 102 13.77 -7.44 -1.81
C GLN A 102 12.89 -8.22 -0.83
N ARG A 103 12.04 -9.10 -1.35
CA ARG A 103 11.20 -9.99 -0.57
C ARG A 103 12.00 -10.87 0.37
N SER A 104 13.04 -11.57 -0.13
CA SER A 104 13.89 -12.42 0.71
C SER A 104 14.59 -11.63 1.83
N TYR A 105 14.92 -10.36 1.58
CA TYR A 105 15.52 -9.49 2.60
C TYR A 105 14.48 -9.09 3.67
N VAL A 106 13.27 -8.74 3.25
CA VAL A 106 12.16 -8.39 4.16
C VAL A 106 11.70 -9.59 4.98
N GLU A 107 11.63 -10.78 4.39
CA GLU A 107 11.25 -12.02 5.07
C GLU A 107 12.35 -12.50 6.04
N SER A 108 13.63 -12.36 5.68
CA SER A 108 14.76 -12.76 6.57
C SER A 108 15.01 -11.81 7.73
N ARG A 109 14.70 -10.51 7.57
CA ARG A 109 14.92 -9.47 8.61
C ARG A 109 13.64 -9.03 9.31
N GLY A 110 12.46 -9.34 8.78
CA GLY A 110 11.14 -9.20 9.42
C GLY A 110 10.98 -7.98 10.33
N GLN A 111 10.74 -8.24 11.62
CA GLN A 111 10.55 -7.22 12.67
C GLN A 111 11.81 -6.42 13.05
N LEU A 112 12.99 -6.80 12.57
CA LEU A 112 14.26 -6.09 12.80
C LEU A 112 14.53 -5.01 11.74
N LEU A 113 13.65 -4.84 10.76
CA LEU A 113 13.75 -3.75 9.80
C LEU A 113 13.36 -2.43 10.47
N GLY A 114 14.32 -1.49 10.48
CA GLY A 114 13.99 -0.09 10.73
C GLY A 114 13.02 0.37 9.65
N LEU A 115 11.84 0.85 10.04
CA LEU A 115 10.86 1.40 9.12
C LEU A 115 10.97 2.92 9.12
N ASN A 116 11.43 3.46 8.01
CA ASN A 116 11.32 4.89 7.71
C ASN A 116 10.12 5.14 6.80
N PHE A 117 9.66 6.39 6.78
CA PHE A 117 8.58 6.79 5.89
C PHE A 117 8.96 8.01 5.07
N PHE A 118 8.65 7.98 3.77
CA PHE A 118 8.89 9.14 2.90
C PHE A 118 8.16 10.37 3.44
N PRO A 119 8.79 11.56 3.45
CA PRO A 119 8.13 12.78 3.88
C PRO A 119 6.91 13.05 2.98
N TRP A 120 5.78 13.36 3.61
CA TRP A 120 4.58 13.79 2.90
C TRP A 120 4.70 15.29 2.69
N ASN A 121 4.90 15.73 1.44
CA ASN A 121 4.85 17.13 1.06
C ASN A 121 3.55 17.42 0.28
N ARG A 122 2.93 18.56 0.59
CA ARG A 122 1.77 19.13 -0.12
C ARG A 122 2.14 20.33 -0.98
N ASN A 123 3.43 20.67 -1.04
CA ASN A 123 3.92 21.81 -1.80
C ASN A 123 4.20 21.35 -3.23
N LEU A 124 3.33 21.78 -4.13
CA LEU A 124 3.58 21.88 -5.57
C LEU A 124 4.77 22.81 -5.82
#